data_AF-A0A519L5Y5-F1
#
_entry.id   AF-A0A519L5Y5-F1
#
_cell.length_a   1.000
_cell.length_b   1.000
_cell.length_c   1.000
_cell.angle_alpha   90.00
_cell.angle_beta   90.00
_cell.angle_gamma   90.00
#
_symmetry.space_group_name_H-M   'P 1'
#
loop_
_entity.id
_entity.type
_entity.pdbx_description
1 polymer ?
#
loop_
_entity_poly.entity_id
_entity_poly.type
_entity_poly.pdbx_seq_one_letter_code
_entity_poly.pdbx_strand_id
1 'polypeptide(L)'
;MRLAPLSLVMLALALAACDGGGDPVQQALRETATANHSAVTRETASVEHAGHAAPPGPSAGDRAFAASEAAMHAGMATATGETIDEAYIAKMIEHHRGAVAMADVALAQSTDPDIRRMAQAVKDAQTREIEEMRAWRPSGQSVANR
;
A
#
# COMPACT_ATOMS: atom_id res chain seq x y z
N MET A 1 -21.63 -21.73 -64.01
CA MET A 1 -20.33 -21.59 -63.30
C MET A 1 -20.59 -20.75 -62.06
N ARG A 2 -20.25 -21.26 -60.86
CA ARG A 2 -20.54 -20.62 -59.56
C ARG A 2 -19.44 -19.61 -59.24
N LEU A 3 -19.80 -18.38 -58.85
CA LEU A 3 -18.88 -17.41 -58.25
C LEU A 3 -19.15 -17.40 -56.74
N ALA A 4 -18.13 -17.72 -55.94
CA ALA A 4 -18.17 -17.65 -54.49
C ALA A 4 -17.83 -16.22 -54.02
N PRO A 5 -18.44 -15.69 -52.95
CA PRO A 5 -18.03 -14.40 -52.38
C PRO A 5 -16.75 -14.57 -51.55
N LEU A 6 -15.74 -13.72 -51.82
CA LEU A 6 -14.57 -13.54 -50.97
C LEU A 6 -15.02 -13.00 -49.61
N SER A 7 -14.91 -13.81 -48.55
CA SER A 7 -14.96 -13.31 -47.18
C SER A 7 -13.64 -12.61 -46.85
N LEU A 8 -13.69 -11.28 -46.76
CA LEU A 8 -12.61 -10.45 -46.24
C LEU A 8 -12.60 -10.62 -44.71
N VAL A 9 -11.68 -11.41 -44.19
CA VAL A 9 -11.41 -11.48 -42.75
C VAL A 9 -10.61 -10.23 -42.36
N MET A 10 -11.29 -9.22 -41.81
CA MET A 10 -10.65 -8.11 -41.13
C MET A 10 -10.06 -8.62 -39.81
N LEU A 11 -8.75 -8.84 -39.81
CA LEU A 11 -7.99 -9.11 -38.60
C LEU A 11 -7.85 -7.81 -37.80
N ALA A 12 -8.73 -7.59 -36.83
CA ALA A 12 -8.57 -6.54 -35.84
C ALA A 12 -7.40 -6.92 -34.92
N LEU A 13 -6.24 -6.34 -35.18
CA LEU A 13 -5.08 -6.43 -34.30
C LEU A 13 -5.37 -5.53 -33.07
N ALA A 14 -5.93 -6.12 -32.02
CA ALA A 14 -6.05 -5.46 -30.73
C ALA A 14 -4.64 -5.25 -30.18
N LEU A 15 -4.13 -4.01 -30.23
CA LEU A 15 -3.03 -3.60 -29.36
C LEU A 15 -3.55 -3.74 -27.93
N ALA A 16 -3.19 -4.84 -27.27
CA ALA A 16 -3.11 -4.86 -25.83
C ALA A 16 -2.05 -3.82 -25.46
N ALA A 17 -2.48 -2.59 -25.20
CA ALA A 17 -1.64 -1.65 -24.50
C ALA A 17 -1.23 -2.36 -23.21
N CYS A 18 0.07 -2.49 -22.99
CA CYS A 18 0.63 -2.86 -21.71
C CYS A 18 0.19 -1.78 -20.72
N ASP A 19 -1.01 -1.93 -20.18
CA ASP A 19 -1.41 -1.24 -18.97
C ASP A 19 -0.51 -1.83 -17.90
N GLY A 20 0.65 -1.19 -17.73
CA GLY A 20 1.60 -1.57 -16.70
C GLY A 20 0.82 -1.48 -15.41
N GLY A 21 0.55 -2.64 -14.81
CA GLY A 21 -0.15 -2.76 -13.54
C GLY A 21 0.53 -1.85 -12.54
N GLY A 22 0.00 -0.64 -12.41
CA GLY A 22 0.49 0.34 -11.47
C GLY A 22 0.22 -0.24 -10.10
N ASP A 23 1.20 -0.12 -9.21
CA ASP A 23 1.00 -0.42 -7.80
C ASP A 23 -0.33 0.24 -7.36
N PRO A 24 -1.33 -0.54 -6.89
CA PRO A 24 -2.64 -0.02 -6.53
C PRO A 24 -2.54 1.06 -5.44
N VAL A 25 -1.49 1.05 -4.62
CA VAL A 25 -1.18 2.12 -3.69
C VAL A 25 -0.82 3.41 -4.44
N GLN A 26 0.04 3.33 -5.46
CA GLN A 26 0.40 4.48 -6.30
C GLN A 26 -0.80 5.03 -7.08
N GLN A 27 -1.71 4.16 -7.52
CA GLN A 27 -2.96 4.61 -8.13
C GLN A 27 -3.85 5.33 -7.12
N ALA A 28 -4.09 4.75 -5.94
CA ALA A 28 -4.90 5.38 -4.88
C ALA A 28 -4.33 6.72 -4.41
N LEU A 29 -2.99 6.84 -4.35
CA LEU A 29 -2.29 8.09 -4.04
C LEU A 29 -2.55 9.17 -5.11
N ARG A 30 -2.49 8.81 -6.39
CA ARG A 30 -2.78 9.75 -7.50
C ARG A 30 -4.22 10.23 -7.47
N GLU A 31 -5.18 9.33 -7.26
CA GLU A 31 -6.61 9.66 -7.18
C GLU A 31 -6.88 10.62 -6.02
N THR A 32 -6.38 10.30 -4.82
CA THR A 32 -6.49 11.18 -3.64
C THR A 32 -5.85 12.55 -3.88
N ALA A 33 -4.68 12.60 -4.50
CA ALA A 33 -3.99 13.84 -4.80
C ALA A 33 -4.79 14.74 -5.77
N THR A 34 -5.42 14.16 -6.79
CA THR A 34 -6.27 14.92 -7.73
C THR A 34 -7.54 15.47 -7.07
N ALA A 35 -8.14 14.73 -6.13
CA ALA A 35 -9.30 15.19 -5.37
C ALA A 35 -8.95 16.40 -4.49
N ASN A 36 -7.83 16.32 -3.75
CA ASN A 36 -7.41 17.37 -2.81
C ASN A 36 -6.91 18.65 -3.50
N HIS A 37 -6.35 18.57 -4.71
CA HIS A 37 -5.88 19.76 -5.43
C HIS A 37 -7.03 20.72 -5.81
N SER A 38 -8.27 20.22 -5.89
CA SER A 38 -9.46 21.03 -6.17
C SER A 38 -9.96 21.87 -4.98
N ALA A 39 -9.53 21.53 -3.75
CA ALA A 39 -9.97 22.20 -2.52
C ALA A 39 -9.04 23.36 -2.09
N VAL A 40 -7.77 23.37 -2.53
CA VAL A 40 -6.73 24.29 -2.05
C VAL A 40 -6.88 25.74 -2.56
N THR A 41 -7.79 26.02 -3.50
CA THR A 41 -7.93 27.37 -4.10
C THR A 41 -8.86 28.35 -3.36
N ARG A 42 -9.27 28.12 -2.10
CA ARG A 42 -10.22 29.04 -1.42
C ARG A 42 -9.98 29.44 0.04
N GLU A 43 -8.76 29.43 0.57
CA GLU A 43 -8.55 30.15 1.84
C GLU A 43 -7.11 30.57 2.09
N THR A 44 -6.74 31.75 1.60
CA THR A 44 -5.61 32.51 2.14
C THR A 44 -6.17 33.75 2.85
N ALA A 45 -6.69 33.56 4.07
CA ALA A 45 -7.04 34.65 4.96
C ALA A 45 -6.26 34.50 6.28
N SER A 46 -5.31 35.42 6.46
CA SER A 46 -4.67 35.94 7.68
C SER A 46 -4.80 35.12 8.97
N VAL A 47 -3.70 34.50 9.42
CA VAL A 47 -3.58 33.99 10.80
C VAL A 47 -2.70 34.94 11.61
N GLU A 48 -3.33 35.63 12.57
CA GLU A 48 -2.65 36.40 13.62
C GLU A 48 -1.95 35.45 14.61
N HIS A 49 -0.75 35.82 15.06
CA HIS A 49 0.05 35.06 16.03
C HIS A 49 -0.38 35.42 17.47
N ALA A 50 -1.27 34.62 18.07
CA ALA A 50 -1.69 34.75 19.46
C ALA A 50 -1.40 33.47 20.27
N GLY A 51 -0.54 33.60 21.28
CA GLY A 51 -0.49 32.75 22.48
C GLY A 51 0.10 31.33 22.35
N HIS A 52 1.23 31.08 23.02
CA HIS A 52 1.78 29.73 23.19
C HIS A 52 0.97 28.94 24.23
N ALA A 53 -0.12 28.31 23.80
CA ALA A 53 -0.69 27.19 24.52
C ALA A 53 0.21 25.96 24.33
N ALA A 54 0.42 25.17 25.39
CA ALA A 54 1.09 23.88 25.27
C ALA A 54 0.35 23.03 24.21
N PRO A 55 1.07 22.32 23.32
CA PRO A 55 0.41 21.52 22.30
C PRO A 55 -0.50 20.49 22.98
N PRO A 56 -1.71 20.24 22.45
CA PRO A 56 -2.56 19.19 22.97
C PRO A 56 -1.79 17.86 22.96
N GLY A 57 -1.96 17.07 24.03
CA GLY A 57 -1.40 15.72 24.08
C GLY A 57 -1.91 14.83 22.94
N PRO A 58 -1.31 13.65 22.72
CA PRO A 58 -1.64 12.79 21.59
C PRO A 58 -3.14 12.47 21.54
N SER A 59 -3.72 12.54 20.35
CA SER A 59 -5.12 12.22 20.09
C SER A 59 -5.41 10.73 20.29
N ALA A 60 -6.69 10.34 20.25
CA ALA A 60 -7.05 8.92 20.24
C ALA A 60 -6.49 8.20 19.00
N GLY A 61 -6.46 8.87 17.84
CA GLY A 61 -5.86 8.36 16.62
C GLY A 61 -4.36 8.15 16.78
N ASP A 62 -3.64 9.13 17.34
CA ASP A 62 -2.19 9.03 17.57
C ASP A 62 -1.83 7.82 18.45
N ARG A 63 -2.62 7.57 19.50
CA ARG A 63 -2.41 6.40 20.36
C ARG A 63 -2.69 5.07 19.64
N ALA A 64 -3.71 5.03 18.78
CA ALA A 64 -4.04 3.83 18.01
C ALA A 64 -2.94 3.48 16.99
N PHE A 65 -2.40 4.49 16.31
CA PHE A 65 -1.25 4.30 15.42
C PHE A 65 0.01 3.92 16.19
N ALA A 66 0.32 4.60 17.30
CA ALA A 66 1.49 4.30 18.11
C ALA A 66 1.53 2.85 18.62
N ALA A 67 0.37 2.26 18.94
CA ALA A 67 0.29 0.85 19.32
C ALA A 67 0.67 -0.09 18.16
N SER A 68 0.22 0.20 16.95
CA SER A 68 0.54 -0.57 15.73
C SER A 68 2.03 -0.44 15.38
N GLU A 69 2.58 0.77 15.45
CA GLU A 69 3.99 1.06 15.22
C GLU A 69 4.89 0.39 16.26
N ALA A 70 4.50 0.43 17.54
CA ALA A 70 5.25 -0.24 18.61
C ALA A 70 5.30 -1.76 18.42
N ALA A 71 4.17 -2.38 18.06
CA ALA A 71 4.11 -3.81 17.78
C ALA A 71 4.99 -4.19 16.56
N MET A 72 4.93 -3.40 15.49
CA MET A 72 5.78 -3.55 14.31
C MET A 72 7.26 -3.47 14.67
N HIS A 73 7.69 -2.42 15.40
CA HIS A 73 9.08 -2.26 15.82
C HIS A 73 9.55 -3.41 16.71
N ALA A 74 8.72 -3.86 17.64
CA ALA A 74 9.03 -5.00 18.51
C ALA A 74 9.21 -6.30 17.70
N GLY A 75 8.32 -6.56 16.73
CA GLY A 75 8.44 -7.70 15.83
C GLY A 75 9.70 -7.62 14.98
N MET A 76 9.97 -6.47 14.35
CA MET A 76 11.19 -6.27 13.55
C MET A 76 12.47 -6.43 14.38
N ALA A 77 12.47 -6.02 15.65
CA ALA A 77 13.63 -6.14 16.53
C ALA A 77 13.99 -7.59 16.84
N THR A 78 13.00 -8.49 16.89
CA THR A 78 13.20 -9.93 17.18
C THR A 78 13.26 -10.81 15.92
N ALA A 79 12.77 -10.31 14.79
CA ALA A 79 12.84 -11.00 13.50
C ALA A 79 14.30 -11.14 13.02
N THR A 80 14.71 -12.39 12.79
CA THR A 80 16.05 -12.80 12.36
C THR A 80 15.96 -13.86 11.25
N GLY A 81 17.09 -14.11 10.59
CA GLY A 81 17.26 -15.17 9.60
C GLY A 81 18.71 -15.65 9.59
N GLU A 82 18.97 -16.84 9.03
CA GLU A 82 20.32 -17.40 8.93
C GLU A 82 21.13 -16.70 7.82
N THR A 83 20.43 -16.21 6.81
CA THR A 83 20.99 -15.41 5.71
C THR A 83 20.46 -13.98 5.73
N ILE A 84 21.12 -13.09 4.97
CA ILE A 84 20.64 -11.71 4.81
C ILE A 84 19.25 -11.66 4.14
N ASP A 85 18.99 -12.56 3.19
CA ASP A 85 17.71 -12.65 2.49
C ASP A 85 16.59 -13.07 3.46
N GLU A 86 16.86 -14.08 4.31
CA GLU A 86 15.91 -14.51 5.34
C GLU A 86 15.66 -13.42 6.39
N ALA A 87 16.72 -12.72 6.82
CA ALA A 87 16.59 -11.62 7.77
C ALA A 87 15.79 -10.45 7.16
N TYR A 88 15.98 -10.16 5.88
CA TYR A 88 15.21 -9.14 5.15
C TYR A 88 13.73 -9.54 5.08
N ILE A 89 13.43 -10.76 4.64
CA ILE A 89 12.06 -11.29 4.56
C ILE A 89 11.38 -11.24 5.93
N ALA A 90 12.03 -11.74 6.97
CA ALA A 90 11.47 -11.79 8.32
C ALA A 90 11.14 -10.37 8.82
N LYS A 91 12.05 -9.40 8.63
CA LYS A 91 11.82 -8.01 9.04
C LYS A 91 10.74 -7.33 8.19
N MET A 92 10.71 -7.56 6.88
CA MET A 92 9.70 -6.96 6.00
C MET A 92 8.30 -7.50 6.29
N ILE A 93 8.14 -8.78 6.64
CA ILE A 93 6.85 -9.32 7.09
C ILE A 93 6.34 -8.57 8.32
N GLU A 94 7.19 -8.32 9.33
CA GLU A 94 6.77 -7.56 10.52
C GLU A 94 6.47 -6.09 10.19
N HIS A 95 7.26 -5.46 9.32
CA HIS A 95 6.99 -4.11 8.83
C HIS A 95 5.62 -4.01 8.15
N HIS A 96 5.31 -4.95 7.24
CA HIS A 96 4.06 -4.97 6.49
C HIS A 96 2.86 -5.23 7.40
N ARG A 97 3.01 -6.07 8.43
CA ARG A 97 1.97 -6.26 9.46
C ARG A 97 1.63 -4.97 10.20
N GLY A 98 2.63 -4.14 10.50
CA GLY A 98 2.42 -2.80 11.05
C GLY A 98 1.57 -1.94 10.13
N ALA A 99 1.92 -1.87 8.84
CA ALA A 99 1.16 -1.13 7.85
C ALA A 99 -0.29 -1.62 7.70
N VAL A 100 -0.52 -2.94 7.72
CA VAL A 100 -1.87 -3.54 7.71
C VAL A 100 -2.66 -3.12 8.95
N ALA A 101 -2.06 -3.17 10.14
CA ALA A 101 -2.72 -2.77 11.38
C ALA A 101 -3.09 -1.28 11.38
N MET A 102 -2.21 -0.40 10.87
CA MET A 102 -2.52 1.02 10.72
C MET A 102 -3.62 1.26 9.70
N ALA A 103 -3.62 0.53 8.58
CA ALA A 103 -4.70 0.59 7.60
C ALA A 103 -6.04 0.18 8.23
N ASP A 104 -6.08 -0.86 9.07
CA ASP A 104 -7.27 -1.26 9.81
C ASP A 104 -7.78 -0.18 10.78
N VAL A 105 -6.87 0.51 11.49
CA VAL A 105 -7.23 1.67 12.32
C VAL A 105 -7.88 2.77 11.48
N ALA A 106 -7.30 3.11 10.33
CA ALA A 106 -7.85 4.12 9.43
C ALA A 106 -9.22 3.71 8.86
N LEU A 107 -9.39 2.45 8.46
CA LEU A 107 -10.67 1.90 7.98
C LEU A 107 -11.74 1.86 9.07
N ALA A 108 -11.37 1.75 10.35
CA ALA A 108 -12.31 1.76 11.45
C ALA A 108 -12.74 3.19 11.86
N GLN A 109 -11.82 4.16 11.78
CA GLN A 109 -12.02 5.49 12.38
C GLN A 109 -12.25 6.62 11.37
N SER A 110 -11.75 6.49 10.14
CA SER A 110 -11.90 7.54 9.13
C SER A 110 -13.30 7.53 8.50
N THR A 111 -13.88 8.73 8.40
CA THR A 111 -15.10 9.01 7.64
C THR A 111 -14.80 9.55 6.23
N ASP A 112 -13.54 9.87 5.94
CA ASP A 112 -13.12 10.40 4.63
C ASP A 112 -13.03 9.24 3.61
N PRO A 113 -13.78 9.30 2.49
CA PRO A 113 -13.82 8.23 1.51
C PRO A 113 -12.50 8.03 0.75
N ASP A 114 -11.70 9.09 0.55
CA ASP A 114 -10.37 8.99 -0.09
C ASP A 114 -9.37 8.29 0.83
N ILE A 115 -9.34 8.68 2.11
CA ILE A 115 -8.47 8.03 3.10
C ILE A 115 -8.81 6.55 3.26
N ARG A 116 -10.11 6.20 3.27
CA ARG A 116 -10.55 4.81 3.35
C ARG A 116 -10.15 4.01 2.12
N ARG A 117 -10.25 4.58 0.92
CA ARG A 117 -9.77 3.94 -0.32
C ARG A 117 -8.28 3.66 -0.25
N MET A 118 -7.49 4.65 0.15
CA MET A 118 -6.04 4.50 0.30
C MET A 118 -5.69 3.43 1.35
N ALA A 119 -6.34 3.44 2.51
CA ALA A 119 -6.11 2.44 3.55
C ALA A 119 -6.45 1.01 3.07
N GLN A 120 -7.55 0.84 2.34
CA GLN A 120 -7.92 -0.45 1.75
C GLN A 120 -6.85 -0.93 0.74
N ALA A 121 -6.39 -0.04 -0.15
CA ALA A 121 -5.35 -0.38 -1.12
C ALA A 121 -4.03 -0.78 -0.45
N VAL A 122 -3.61 -0.08 0.61
CA VAL A 122 -2.44 -0.44 1.40
C VAL A 122 -2.61 -1.80 2.06
N LYS A 123 -3.76 -2.06 2.69
CA LYS A 123 -4.05 -3.34 3.34
C LYS A 123 -3.95 -4.50 2.33
N ASP A 124 -4.58 -4.37 1.18
CA ASP A 124 -4.62 -5.42 0.17
C ASP A 124 -3.23 -5.68 -0.45
N ALA A 125 -2.48 -4.62 -0.75
CA ALA A 125 -1.13 -4.73 -1.27
C ALA A 125 -0.17 -5.42 -0.28
N GLN A 126 -0.11 -4.90 0.95
CA GLN A 126 0.81 -5.37 1.98
C GLN A 126 0.46 -6.79 2.44
N THR A 127 -0.83 -7.16 2.46
CA THR A 127 -1.25 -8.54 2.77
C THR A 127 -0.75 -9.52 1.70
N ARG A 128 -0.91 -9.17 0.41
CA ARG A 128 -0.40 -9.98 -0.70
C ARG A 128 1.13 -10.10 -0.64
N GLU A 129 1.84 -9.01 -0.39
CA GLU A 129 3.31 -9.01 -0.27
C GLU A 129 3.80 -9.88 0.90
N ILE A 130 3.07 -9.92 2.02
CA ILE A 130 3.35 -10.87 3.11
C ILE A 130 3.22 -12.33 2.63
N GLU A 131 2.19 -12.66 1.85
CA GLU A 131 2.00 -14.00 1.30
C GLU A 131 3.11 -14.38 0.32
N GLU A 132 3.50 -13.45 -0.56
CA GLU A 132 4.62 -13.62 -1.49
C GLU A 132 5.93 -13.88 -0.73
N MET A 133 6.25 -13.05 0.26
CA MET A 133 7.44 -13.20 1.09
C MET A 133 7.46 -14.53 1.86
N ARG A 134 6.31 -15.01 2.33
CA ARG A 134 6.18 -16.34 2.97
C ARG A 134 6.43 -17.49 2.00
N ALA A 135 6.14 -17.29 0.71
CA ALA A 135 6.35 -18.29 -0.32
C ALA A 135 7.79 -18.29 -0.87
N TRP A 136 8.57 -17.25 -0.60
CA TRP A 136 9.96 -17.17 -1.06
C TRP A 136 10.81 -18.25 -0.41
N ARG A 137 11.62 -18.91 -1.26
CA ARG A 137 12.70 -19.81 -0.85
C ARG A 137 14.01 -19.10 -1.15
N PRO A 138 14.55 -18.30 -0.21
CA PRO A 138 15.77 -17.56 -0.44
C PRO A 138 16.90 -18.51 -0.87
N SER A 139 17.75 -18.03 -1.78
CA SER A 139 18.66 -18.81 -2.64
C SER A 139 19.75 -19.63 -1.90
N GLY A 140 19.71 -19.71 -0.56
CA GLY A 140 20.58 -20.53 0.28
C GLY A 140 20.04 -21.94 0.58
N GLN A 141 18.75 -22.21 0.32
CA GLN A 141 18.17 -23.54 0.49
C GLN A 141 18.47 -24.42 -0.73
N SER A 142 19.75 -24.73 -0.94
CA SER A 142 20.06 -26.01 -1.57
C SER A 142 19.40 -27.08 -0.71
N VAL A 143 18.55 -27.89 -1.33
CA VAL A 143 18.14 -29.18 -0.81
C VAL A 143 19.40 -30.02 -0.61
N ALA A 144 20.10 -29.76 0.50
CA ALA A 144 21.19 -30.58 0.98
C ALA A 144 20.55 -31.88 1.45
N ASN A 145 20.42 -32.79 0.49
CA ASN A 145 20.46 -34.22 0.71
C ASN A 145 21.65 -34.53 1.63
N ARG A 146 21.39 -34.68 2.93
CA ARG A 146 22.24 -35.34 3.92
C ARG A 146 21.36 -36.05 4.94
#